data_AF-A0A919CZQ0-F1
#
_entry.id   AF-A0A919CZQ0-F1
#
_cell.length_a   1.000
_cell.length_b   1.000
_cell.length_c   1.000
_cell.angle_alpha   90.00
_cell.angle_beta   90.00
_cell.angle_gamma   90.00
#
_symmetry.space_group_name_H-M   'P 1'
#
loop_
_entity.id
_entity.type
_entity.pdbx_description
1 polymer ?
#
loop_
_entity_poly.entity_id
_entity_poly.type
_entity_poly.pdbx_seq_one_letter_code
_entity_poly.pdbx_strand_id
1 'polypeptide(L)'
;MGGGHSMHDHGTAGGGLPAQVLTLLVLAAVGAGYLLLVRRALRRNAALGWSRARSAAFLAGLALLALALLPPLAPAAHTDFRAHMAQHMLVGMYAPLTLVLSAPVTLLLRTLPAQGARRLVAVVRGRCARVLVHPAVALLLSTGTLGLLYFTPLYDTAMRHPAGHWLLHVHFLLSGCLFAHVMAGPDPAPDRPGVRARLVYLGGAVAAHALIAQAMYGGFFVHVHAPVGQVQQGAEIMYYGGDIAELLLAAALVATWRPERRTRAGREALRAAA
;
A
#
# COMPACT_ATOMS: atom_id res chain seq x y z
N MET A 1 -23.51 -28.45 -54.09
CA MET A 1 -24.15 -27.25 -53.47
C MET A 1 -24.31 -27.54 -51.99
N GLY A 2 -23.68 -26.93 -51.01
CA GLY A 2 -22.66 -25.87 -50.87
C GLY A 2 -22.35 -25.88 -49.35
N GLY A 3 -21.08 -25.98 -48.94
CA GLY A 3 -20.35 -24.85 -48.34
C GLY A 3 -21.09 -24.28 -47.13
N GLY A 4 -20.75 -24.59 -45.87
CA GLY A 4 -19.42 -24.45 -45.27
C GLY A 4 -19.40 -23.14 -44.49
N HIS A 5 -19.51 -23.21 -43.16
CA HIS A 5 -19.06 -22.15 -42.26
C HIS A 5 -18.54 -22.79 -40.97
N SER A 6 -17.32 -23.31 -41.05
CA SER A 6 -16.41 -23.34 -39.91
C SER A 6 -16.19 -21.89 -39.46
N MET A 7 -16.66 -21.57 -38.27
CA MET A 7 -16.37 -20.29 -37.64
C MET A 7 -14.95 -20.39 -37.08
N HIS A 8 -14.01 -19.80 -37.82
CA HIS A 8 -12.61 -19.66 -37.46
C HIS A 8 -12.45 -18.80 -36.20
N ASP A 9 -11.56 -19.28 -35.34
CA ASP A 9 -10.66 -18.55 -34.44
C ASP A 9 -10.59 -17.04 -34.64
N HIS A 10 -10.85 -16.30 -33.57
CA HIS A 10 -10.20 -15.02 -33.33
C HIS A 10 -9.08 -15.22 -32.32
N GLY A 11 -7.88 -15.37 -32.87
CA GLY A 11 -6.67 -15.53 -32.13
C GLY A 11 -6.34 -14.33 -31.26
N THR A 12 -5.76 -14.64 -30.10
CA THR A 12 -4.63 -13.87 -29.59
C THR A 12 -3.44 -14.81 -29.48
N ALA A 13 -2.84 -15.09 -30.64
CA ALA A 13 -1.44 -15.49 -30.72
C ALA A 13 -0.58 -14.29 -30.31
N GLY A 14 -0.47 -14.05 -29.00
CA GLY A 14 0.57 -13.24 -28.40
C GLY A 14 1.47 -14.19 -27.62
N GLY A 15 2.70 -14.42 -28.09
CA GLY A 15 3.71 -15.25 -27.41
C GLY A 15 4.23 -14.64 -26.10
N GLY A 16 3.35 -14.00 -25.32
CA GLY A 16 3.63 -13.47 -23.99
C GLY A 16 3.16 -14.43 -22.92
N LEU A 17 3.86 -14.42 -21.78
CA LEU A 17 3.42 -15.18 -20.61
C LEU A 17 2.04 -14.68 -20.15
N PRO A 18 1.13 -15.58 -19.72
CA PRO A 18 -0.16 -15.16 -19.18
C PRO A 18 0.04 -14.22 -17.98
N ALA A 19 -0.81 -13.21 -17.84
CA ALA A 19 -0.65 -12.15 -16.85
C ALA A 19 -0.48 -12.65 -15.40
N GLN A 20 -1.09 -13.80 -15.08
CA GLN A 20 -0.97 -14.48 -13.79
C GLN A 20 0.45 -15.00 -13.57
N VAL A 21 1.06 -15.62 -14.59
CA VAL A 21 2.44 -16.10 -14.54
C VAL A 21 3.39 -14.91 -14.41
N LEU A 22 3.17 -13.83 -15.16
CA LEU A 22 3.95 -12.61 -15.00
C LEU A 22 3.86 -12.05 -13.58
N THR A 23 2.66 -11.98 -13.02
CA THR A 23 2.42 -11.51 -11.64
C THR A 23 3.15 -12.39 -10.62
N LEU A 24 3.04 -13.73 -10.75
CA LEU A 24 3.78 -14.68 -9.92
C LEU A 24 5.29 -14.51 -10.03
N LEU A 25 5.82 -14.35 -11.24
CA LEU A 25 7.25 -14.16 -11.47
C LEU A 25 7.74 -12.86 -10.85
N VAL A 26 6.97 -11.76 -10.96
CA VAL A 26 7.31 -10.48 -10.33
C VAL A 26 7.30 -10.60 -8.81
N LEU A 27 6.25 -11.18 -8.22
CA LEU A 27 6.17 -11.38 -6.77
C LEU A 27 7.29 -12.30 -6.26
N ALA A 28 7.60 -13.38 -6.98
CA ALA A 28 8.70 -14.30 -6.66
C ALA A 28 10.07 -13.61 -6.78
N ALA A 29 10.29 -12.80 -7.81
CA ALA A 29 11.53 -12.04 -8.00
C ALA A 29 11.72 -11.00 -6.90
N VAL A 30 10.67 -10.26 -6.53
CA VAL A 30 10.68 -9.30 -5.41
C VAL A 30 10.93 -10.01 -4.08
N GLY A 31 10.26 -11.15 -3.85
CA GLY A 31 10.47 -12.03 -2.69
C GLY A 31 11.91 -12.52 -2.56
N ALA A 32 12.43 -13.12 -3.63
CA ALA A 32 13.80 -13.61 -3.70
C ALA A 32 14.81 -12.47 -3.52
N GLY A 33 14.60 -11.34 -4.19
CA GLY A 33 15.44 -10.15 -4.08
C GLY A 33 15.54 -9.66 -2.63
N TYR A 34 14.41 -9.52 -1.93
CA TYR A 34 14.40 -9.13 -0.53
C TYR A 34 15.15 -10.14 0.37
N LEU A 35 14.89 -11.44 0.21
CA LEU A 35 15.58 -12.48 1.00
C LEU A 35 17.08 -12.53 0.71
N LEU A 36 17.50 -12.29 -0.54
CA LEU A 36 18.91 -12.15 -0.90
C LEU A 36 19.55 -10.94 -0.23
N LEU A 37 18.84 -9.80 -0.16
CA LEU A 37 19.30 -8.62 0.56
C LEU A 37 19.41 -8.90 2.08
N VAL A 38 18.44 -9.61 2.67
CA VAL A 38 18.53 -10.04 4.08
C VAL A 38 19.77 -10.91 4.31
N ARG A 39 19.99 -11.92 3.46
CA ARG A 39 21.18 -12.77 3.53
C ARG A 39 22.46 -11.97 3.38
N ARG A 40 22.50 -11.00 2.47
CA ARG A 40 23.66 -10.11 2.27
C ARG A 40 23.92 -9.21 3.46
N ALA A 41 22.86 -8.67 4.08
CA ALA A 41 22.96 -7.87 5.29
C ALA A 41 23.54 -8.68 6.45
N LEU A 42 23.05 -9.91 6.66
CA LEU A 42 23.55 -10.82 7.69
C LEU A 42 25.01 -11.22 7.47
N ARG A 43 25.42 -11.49 6.23
CA ARG A 43 26.84 -11.81 5.92
C ARG A 43 27.78 -10.64 6.14
N ARG A 44 27.34 -9.41 5.83
CA ARG A 44 28.18 -8.21 6.00
C ARG A 44 28.39 -7.83 7.46
N ASN A 45 27.38 -8.02 8.30
CA ASN A 45 27.49 -7.68 9.72
C ASN A 45 26.55 -8.55 10.56
N ALA A 46 27.01 -9.76 10.89
CA ALA A 46 26.24 -10.74 11.65
C ALA A 46 25.83 -10.22 13.03
N ALA A 47 26.65 -9.37 13.65
CA ALA A 47 26.40 -8.81 14.97
C ALA A 47 25.19 -7.85 15.01
N LEU A 48 24.92 -7.11 13.93
CA LEU A 48 23.74 -6.24 13.84
C LEU A 48 22.44 -7.02 13.59
N GLY A 49 22.53 -8.23 13.04
CA GLY A 49 21.40 -9.08 12.71
C GLY A 49 20.36 -8.46 11.75
N TRP A 50 19.29 -9.22 11.50
CA TRP A 50 18.08 -8.75 10.84
C TRP A 50 16.86 -9.36 11.53
N SER A 51 15.86 -8.53 11.81
CA SER A 51 14.67 -8.98 12.54
C SER A 51 13.88 -9.98 11.70
N ARG A 52 13.61 -11.17 12.26
CA ARG A 52 12.74 -12.18 11.64
C ARG A 52 11.33 -11.64 11.43
N ALA A 53 10.84 -10.79 12.33
CA ALA A 53 9.53 -10.14 12.19
C ALA A 53 9.45 -9.23 10.96
N ARG A 54 10.54 -8.55 10.59
CA ARG A 54 10.59 -7.73 9.35
C ARG A 54 10.52 -8.59 8.11
N SER A 55 11.20 -9.74 8.10
CA SER A 55 11.10 -10.68 6.99
C SER A 55 9.72 -11.32 6.89
N ALA A 56 9.12 -11.69 8.03
CA ALA A 56 7.75 -12.20 8.07
C ALA A 56 6.73 -11.16 7.57
N ALA A 57 6.86 -9.90 7.98
CA ALA A 57 6.01 -8.80 7.51
C ALA A 57 6.12 -8.60 5.98
N PHE A 58 7.34 -8.67 5.43
CA PHE A 58 7.53 -8.59 3.98
C PHE A 58 6.84 -9.72 3.22
N LEU A 59 7.04 -10.96 3.69
CA LEU A 59 6.42 -12.14 3.07
C LEU A 59 4.90 -12.14 3.22
N ALA A 60 4.37 -11.66 4.35
CA ALA A 60 2.95 -11.44 4.54
C ALA A 60 2.40 -10.42 3.53
N GLY A 61 3.10 -9.31 3.31
CA GLY A 61 2.72 -8.33 2.29
C GLY A 61 2.69 -8.91 0.87
N LEU A 62 3.69 -9.72 0.51
CA LEU A 62 3.69 -10.44 -0.76
C LEU A 62 2.57 -11.47 -0.86
N ALA A 63 2.25 -12.19 0.22
CA ALA A 63 1.15 -13.13 0.25
C ALA A 63 -0.21 -12.43 0.08
N LEU A 64 -0.39 -11.26 0.70
CA LEU A 64 -1.60 -10.43 0.53
C LEU A 64 -1.73 -9.91 -0.91
N LEU A 65 -0.62 -9.47 -1.53
CA LEU A 65 -0.61 -9.11 -2.96
C LEU A 65 -0.90 -10.31 -3.86
N ALA A 66 -0.35 -11.49 -3.56
CA ALA A 66 -0.63 -12.71 -4.30
C ALA A 66 -2.12 -13.08 -4.20
N LEU A 67 -2.69 -13.04 -3.00
CA LEU A 67 -4.12 -13.27 -2.78
C LEU A 67 -4.99 -12.28 -3.57
N ALA A 68 -4.55 -11.03 -3.66
CA ALA A 68 -5.30 -9.98 -4.35
C ALA A 68 -5.19 -10.03 -5.88
N LEU A 69 -4.01 -10.36 -6.41
CA LEU A 69 -3.69 -10.24 -7.83
C LEU A 69 -3.75 -11.57 -8.60
N LEU A 70 -3.99 -12.69 -7.91
CA LEU A 70 -4.10 -14.01 -8.51
C LEU A 70 -5.51 -14.58 -8.33
N PRO A 71 -5.86 -15.65 -9.09
CA PRO A 71 -7.08 -16.39 -8.84
C PRO A 71 -7.15 -16.93 -7.40
N PRO A 72 -8.35 -17.00 -6.80
CA PRO A 72 -9.65 -16.70 -7.41
C PRO A 72 -10.08 -15.22 -7.36
N LEU A 73 -9.37 -14.36 -6.60
CA LEU A 73 -9.87 -13.01 -6.32
C LEU A 73 -9.76 -12.06 -7.51
N ALA A 74 -8.62 -12.05 -8.20
CA ALA A 74 -8.39 -11.19 -9.37
C ALA A 74 -9.48 -11.29 -10.45
N PRO A 75 -9.87 -12.48 -10.94
CA PRO A 75 -10.97 -12.59 -11.90
C PRO A 75 -12.33 -12.23 -11.29
N ALA A 76 -12.58 -12.57 -10.02
CA ALA A 76 -13.84 -12.24 -9.35
C ALA A 76 -14.05 -10.72 -9.19
N ALA A 77 -12.98 -9.96 -8.95
CA ALA A 77 -13.02 -8.51 -8.84
C ALA A 77 -13.43 -7.78 -10.14
N HIS A 78 -13.40 -8.45 -11.28
CA HIS A 78 -13.87 -7.89 -12.54
C HIS A 78 -15.38 -8.01 -12.74
N THR A 79 -16.04 -8.90 -12.01
CA THR A 79 -17.47 -9.22 -12.21
C THR A 79 -18.32 -8.99 -10.95
N ASP A 80 -17.69 -8.94 -9.77
CA ASP A 80 -18.34 -8.68 -8.49
C ASP A 80 -17.66 -7.49 -7.79
N PHE A 81 -18.44 -6.44 -7.55
CA PHE A 81 -17.96 -5.25 -6.86
C PHE A 81 -17.49 -5.54 -5.43
N ARG A 82 -18.05 -6.56 -4.77
CA ARG A 82 -17.63 -6.98 -3.41
C ARG A 82 -16.21 -7.55 -3.44
N ALA A 83 -15.92 -8.39 -4.42
CA ALA A 83 -14.59 -8.93 -4.65
C ALA A 83 -13.61 -7.81 -5.03
N HIS A 84 -14.06 -6.82 -5.82
CA HIS A 84 -13.28 -5.62 -6.10
C HIS A 84 -12.93 -4.84 -4.83
N MET A 85 -13.90 -4.60 -3.93
CA MET A 85 -13.64 -3.94 -2.65
C MET A 85 -12.64 -4.73 -1.78
N ALA A 86 -12.80 -6.04 -1.67
CA ALA A 86 -11.86 -6.88 -0.92
C ALA A 86 -10.44 -6.80 -1.50
N GLN A 87 -10.31 -6.89 -2.84
CA GLN A 87 -9.03 -6.74 -3.54
C GLN A 87 -8.42 -5.36 -3.32
N HIS A 88 -9.23 -4.31 -3.42
CA HIS A 88 -8.82 -2.94 -3.19
C HIS A 88 -8.30 -2.74 -1.75
N MET A 89 -8.99 -3.29 -0.74
CA MET A 89 -8.53 -3.25 0.65
C MET A 89 -7.17 -3.95 0.82
N LEU A 90 -7.01 -5.16 0.27
CA LEU A 90 -5.76 -5.93 0.36
C LEU A 90 -4.58 -5.16 -0.24
N VAL A 91 -4.75 -4.61 -1.44
CA VAL A 91 -3.71 -3.89 -2.18
C VAL A 91 -3.44 -2.49 -1.61
N GLY A 92 -4.49 -1.79 -1.17
CA GLY A 92 -4.42 -0.39 -0.77
C GLY A 92 -4.07 -0.16 0.70
N MET A 93 -4.36 -1.12 1.59
CA MET A 93 -4.20 -0.92 3.04
C MET A 93 -3.38 -2.02 3.72
N TYR A 94 -3.75 -3.30 3.53
CA TYR A 94 -3.14 -4.41 4.27
C TYR A 94 -1.72 -4.77 3.80
N ALA A 95 -1.55 -5.00 2.48
CA ALA A 95 -0.23 -5.30 1.93
C ALA A 95 0.75 -4.12 2.13
N PRO A 96 0.39 -2.86 1.87
CA PRO A 96 1.28 -1.73 2.11
C PRO A 96 1.77 -1.61 3.55
N LEU A 97 0.88 -1.80 4.53
CA LEU A 97 1.24 -1.73 5.95
C LEU A 97 2.36 -2.73 6.29
N THR A 98 2.17 -4.00 5.91
CA THR A 98 3.13 -5.06 6.20
C THR A 98 4.43 -4.92 5.42
N LEU A 99 4.36 -4.49 4.15
CA LEU A 99 5.52 -4.20 3.32
C LEU A 99 6.36 -3.04 3.90
N VAL A 100 5.73 -1.96 4.35
CA VAL A 100 6.42 -0.82 4.95
C VAL A 100 7.09 -1.18 6.27
N LEU A 101 6.40 -1.95 7.12
CA LEU A 101 6.94 -2.39 8.42
C LEU A 101 8.15 -3.33 8.29
N SER A 102 8.37 -3.90 7.11
CA SER A 102 9.57 -4.69 6.81
C SER A 102 10.86 -3.86 6.74
N ALA A 103 10.77 -2.52 6.71
CA ALA A 103 11.90 -1.59 6.59
C ALA A 103 12.76 -1.81 5.32
N PRO A 104 12.16 -1.85 4.11
CA PRO A 104 12.87 -2.18 2.88
C PRO A 104 13.98 -1.16 2.55
N VAL A 105 13.77 0.14 2.84
CA VAL A 105 14.79 1.16 2.57
C VAL A 105 15.98 0.99 3.51
N THR A 106 15.74 0.69 4.78
CA THR A 106 16.80 0.36 5.74
C THR A 106 17.60 -0.86 5.30
N LEU A 107 16.94 -1.89 4.77
CA LEU A 107 17.62 -3.08 4.25
C LEU A 107 18.53 -2.73 3.07
N LEU A 108 18.05 -1.91 2.13
CA LEU A 108 18.84 -1.43 1.01
C LEU A 108 20.06 -0.62 1.48
N LEU A 109 19.86 0.30 2.43
CA LEU A 109 20.96 1.12 2.98
C LEU A 109 22.04 0.26 3.66
N ARG A 110 21.67 -0.86 4.30
CA ARG A 110 22.64 -1.79 4.92
C ARG A 110 23.39 -2.66 3.91
N THR A 111 22.86 -2.84 2.71
CA THR A 111 23.38 -3.80 1.73
C THR A 111 24.07 -3.15 0.53
N LEU A 112 23.72 -1.90 0.20
CA LEU A 112 24.34 -1.14 -0.88
C LEU A 112 25.80 -0.76 -0.55
N PRO A 113 26.67 -0.60 -1.56
CA PRO A 113 27.96 0.05 -1.39
C PRO A 113 27.77 1.54 -1.05
N ALA A 114 28.79 2.18 -0.46
CA ALA A 114 28.70 3.55 0.04
C ALA A 114 28.18 4.56 -1.00
N GLN A 115 28.61 4.45 -2.26
CA GLN A 115 28.11 5.32 -3.34
C GLN A 115 26.61 5.11 -3.61
N GLY A 116 26.14 3.86 -3.65
CA GLY A 116 24.73 3.53 -3.83
C GLY A 116 23.87 3.99 -2.65
N ALA A 117 24.35 3.80 -1.42
CA ALA A 117 23.69 4.30 -0.21
C ALA A 117 23.56 5.83 -0.22
N ARG A 118 24.62 6.56 -0.62
CA ARG A 118 24.57 8.03 -0.77
C ARG A 118 23.53 8.48 -1.81
N ARG A 119 23.46 7.81 -2.97
CA ARG A 119 22.46 8.10 -4.00
C ARG A 119 21.04 7.85 -3.49
N LEU A 120 20.81 6.72 -2.81
CA LEU A 120 19.51 6.40 -2.21
C LEU A 120 19.09 7.45 -1.18
N VAL A 121 20.01 7.86 -0.29
CA VAL A 121 19.75 8.94 0.67
C VAL A 121 19.44 10.26 -0.04
N ALA A 122 20.15 10.59 -1.12
CA ALA A 122 19.90 11.80 -1.90
C ALA A 122 18.50 11.80 -2.54
N VAL A 123 18.05 10.66 -3.06
CA VAL A 123 16.68 10.50 -3.60
C VAL A 123 15.64 10.63 -2.49
N VAL A 124 15.81 9.91 -1.38
CA VAL A 124 14.87 9.93 -0.24
C VAL A 124 14.79 11.32 0.41
N ARG A 125 15.87 12.11 0.36
CA ARG A 125 15.92 13.49 0.87
C ARG A 125 15.63 14.56 -0.20
N GLY A 126 15.35 14.14 -1.44
CA GLY A 126 15.08 15.06 -2.55
C GLY A 126 13.81 15.89 -2.34
N ARG A 127 13.67 16.98 -3.11
CA ARG A 127 12.49 17.87 -3.03
C ARG A 127 11.18 17.11 -3.27
N CYS A 128 11.12 16.28 -4.32
CA CYS A 128 9.93 15.49 -4.62
C CYS A 128 9.59 14.51 -3.49
N ALA A 129 10.59 13.85 -2.92
CA ALA A 129 10.39 12.92 -1.80
C ALA A 129 9.84 13.65 -0.56
N ARG A 130 10.34 14.85 -0.25
CA ARG A 130 9.81 15.67 0.85
C ARG A 130 8.35 16.08 0.65
N VAL A 131 7.96 16.43 -0.58
CA VAL A 131 6.56 16.75 -0.91
C VAL A 131 5.67 15.52 -0.75
N LEU A 132 6.10 14.36 -1.28
CA LEU A 132 5.32 13.12 -1.19
C LEU A 132 5.18 12.62 0.25
N VAL A 133 6.24 12.75 1.06
CA VAL A 133 6.25 12.32 2.47
C VAL A 133 5.46 13.29 3.38
N HIS A 134 4.97 14.41 2.85
CA HIS A 134 4.08 15.28 3.60
C HIS A 134 2.75 14.55 3.89
N PRO A 135 2.28 14.49 5.15
CA PRO A 135 1.12 13.68 5.54
C PRO A 135 -0.16 14.08 4.82
N ALA A 136 -0.36 15.38 4.53
CA ALA A 136 -1.50 15.83 3.73
C ALA A 136 -1.47 15.29 2.30
N VAL A 137 -0.29 15.22 1.67
CA VAL A 137 -0.14 14.69 0.31
C VAL A 137 -0.37 13.18 0.30
N ALA A 138 0.20 12.47 1.28
CA ALA A 138 -0.03 11.04 1.44
C ALA A 138 -1.53 10.72 1.65
N LEU A 139 -2.21 11.49 2.50
CA LEU A 139 -3.65 11.37 2.75
C LEU A 139 -4.49 11.65 1.48
N LEU A 140 -4.15 12.71 0.73
CA LEU A 140 -4.85 13.05 -0.50
C LEU A 140 -4.67 11.96 -1.57
N LEU A 141 -3.46 11.40 -1.69
CA LEU A 141 -3.18 10.32 -2.65
C LEU A 141 -3.84 9.00 -2.25
N SER A 142 -3.97 8.70 -0.96
CA SER A 142 -4.64 7.48 -0.48
C SER A 142 -6.17 7.63 -0.51
N THR A 143 -6.71 8.57 0.24
CA THR A 143 -8.15 8.69 0.51
C THR A 143 -8.83 9.66 -0.45
N GLY A 144 -8.13 10.69 -0.92
CA GLY A 144 -8.67 11.61 -1.93
C GLY A 144 -8.92 10.92 -3.27
N THR A 145 -8.00 10.05 -3.71
CA THR A 145 -8.23 9.25 -4.93
C THR A 145 -9.40 8.28 -4.77
N LEU A 146 -9.65 7.77 -3.56
CA LEU A 146 -10.81 6.92 -3.29
C LEU A 146 -12.13 7.65 -3.56
N GLY A 147 -12.27 8.86 -3.01
CA GLY A 147 -13.43 9.71 -3.26
C GLY A 147 -13.59 10.02 -4.75
N LEU A 148 -12.50 10.39 -5.43
CA LEU A 148 -12.53 10.62 -6.88
C LEU A 148 -12.93 9.37 -7.65
N LEU A 149 -12.49 8.18 -7.24
CA LEU A 149 -12.76 6.94 -7.96
C LEU A 149 -14.26 6.60 -7.96
N TYR A 150 -14.94 6.73 -6.82
CA TYR A 150 -16.34 6.31 -6.66
C TYR A 150 -17.37 7.41 -6.89
N PHE A 151 -17.01 8.68 -6.71
CA PHE A 151 -17.90 9.82 -6.97
C PHE A 151 -17.71 10.44 -8.36
N THR A 152 -16.92 9.80 -9.24
CA THR A 152 -16.80 10.20 -10.64
C THR A 152 -16.84 8.95 -11.55
N PRO A 153 -16.99 9.10 -12.89
CA PRO A 153 -16.96 7.98 -13.83
C PRO A 153 -15.60 7.25 -13.95
N LEU A 154 -14.62 7.60 -13.12
CA LEU A 154 -13.26 7.07 -13.19
C LEU A 154 -13.22 5.56 -12.93
N TYR A 155 -14.04 5.04 -12.01
CA TYR A 155 -14.14 3.61 -11.72
C TYR A 155 -14.47 2.80 -12.97
N ASP A 156 -15.60 3.08 -13.62
CA ASP A 156 -16.03 2.33 -14.80
C ASP A 156 -15.05 2.50 -15.96
N THR A 157 -14.42 3.67 -16.07
CA THR A 157 -13.42 3.95 -17.10
C THR A 157 -12.18 3.07 -16.91
N ALA A 158 -11.72 2.94 -15.66
CA ALA A 158 -10.56 2.13 -15.32
C ALA A 158 -10.87 0.62 -15.41
N MET A 159 -12.09 0.18 -15.07
CA MET A 159 -12.49 -1.22 -15.19
C MET A 159 -12.67 -1.69 -16.63
N ARG A 160 -13.01 -0.79 -17.56
CA ARG A 160 -13.15 -1.11 -18.99
C ARG A 160 -11.84 -1.48 -19.69
N HIS A 161 -10.68 -1.12 -19.12
CA HIS A 161 -9.38 -1.32 -19.75
C HIS A 161 -8.42 -2.05 -18.82
N PRO A 162 -7.76 -3.15 -19.24
CA PRO A 162 -6.78 -3.86 -18.41
C PRO A 162 -5.67 -2.95 -17.85
N ALA A 163 -5.20 -2.00 -18.65
CA ALA A 163 -4.19 -1.03 -18.24
C ALA A 163 -4.70 -0.07 -17.14
N GLY A 164 -5.98 0.32 -17.20
CA GLY A 164 -6.62 1.15 -16.18
C GLY A 164 -6.71 0.43 -14.84
N HIS A 165 -7.11 -0.84 -14.84
CA HIS A 165 -7.16 -1.64 -13.62
C HIS A 165 -5.77 -1.83 -12.99
N TRP A 166 -4.74 -2.10 -13.80
CA TRP A 166 -3.36 -2.18 -13.31
C TRP A 166 -2.86 -0.85 -12.75
N LEU A 167 -3.19 0.26 -13.40
CA LEU A 167 -2.83 1.59 -12.91
C LEU A 167 -3.46 1.87 -11.54
N LEU A 168 -4.73 1.48 -11.33
CA LEU A 168 -5.37 1.57 -10.02
C LEU A 168 -4.65 0.75 -8.96
N HIS A 169 -4.28 -0.51 -9.25
CA HIS A 169 -3.52 -1.33 -8.30
C HIS A 169 -2.17 -0.72 -7.93
N VAL A 170 -1.43 -0.25 -8.93
CA VAL A 170 -0.14 0.40 -8.70
C VAL A 170 -0.33 1.67 -7.87
N HIS A 171 -1.32 2.50 -8.21
CA HIS A 171 -1.64 3.72 -7.46
C HIS A 171 -2.00 3.40 -6.01
N PHE A 172 -2.88 2.44 -5.76
CA PHE A 172 -3.31 2.09 -4.41
C PHE A 172 -2.19 1.46 -3.58
N LEU A 173 -1.38 0.59 -4.18
CA LEU A 173 -0.22 0.02 -3.51
C LEU A 173 0.79 1.11 -3.13
N LEU A 174 1.11 2.03 -4.06
CA LEU A 174 2.09 3.09 -3.82
C LEU A 174 1.58 4.14 -2.83
N SER A 175 0.35 4.61 -2.98
CA SER A 175 -0.26 5.58 -2.06
C SER A 175 -0.44 4.99 -0.66
N GLY A 176 -0.88 3.72 -0.56
CA GLY A 176 -0.94 2.99 0.70
C GLY A 176 0.43 2.85 1.36
N CYS A 177 1.48 2.54 0.57
CA CYS A 177 2.84 2.41 1.09
C CYS A 177 3.35 3.76 1.59
N LEU A 178 3.06 4.82 0.84
CA LEU A 178 3.43 6.18 1.22
C LEU A 178 2.73 6.59 2.51
N PHE A 179 1.41 6.42 2.61
CA PHE A 179 0.64 6.76 3.81
C PHE A 179 1.11 5.97 5.03
N ALA A 180 1.24 4.65 4.91
CA ALA A 180 1.76 3.80 5.98
C ALA A 180 3.20 4.18 6.38
N HIS A 181 4.05 4.57 5.42
CA HIS A 181 5.42 5.02 5.68
C HIS A 181 5.48 6.35 6.44
N VAL A 182 4.63 7.31 6.08
CA VAL A 182 4.56 8.61 6.77
C VAL A 182 4.03 8.42 8.20
N MET A 183 3.03 7.56 8.38
CA MET A 183 2.43 7.32 9.69
C MET A 183 3.32 6.44 10.58
N ALA A 184 3.58 5.19 10.19
CA ALA A 184 4.19 4.17 11.05
C ALA A 184 5.51 3.59 10.50
N GLY A 185 6.05 4.13 9.41
CA GLY A 185 7.22 3.56 8.75
C GLY A 185 8.48 3.51 9.65
N PRO A 186 9.19 2.37 9.75
CA PRO A 186 10.46 2.29 10.48
C PRO A 186 11.62 2.93 9.70
N ASP A 187 11.45 3.14 8.40
CA ASP A 187 12.46 3.69 7.50
C ASP A 187 12.65 5.21 7.68
N PRO A 188 13.84 5.74 7.36
CA PRO A 188 14.13 7.17 7.46
C PRO A 188 13.19 8.00 6.57
N ALA A 189 12.47 8.94 7.18
CA ALA A 189 11.65 9.92 6.50
C ALA A 189 12.18 11.32 6.86
N PRO A 190 12.64 12.12 5.87
CA PRO A 190 13.00 13.52 6.13
C PRO A 190 11.77 14.26 6.65
N ASP A 191 11.95 15.10 7.68
CA ASP A 191 10.91 15.99 8.20
C ASP A 191 9.62 15.27 8.66
N ARG A 192 9.74 14.02 9.15
CA ARG A 192 8.58 13.25 9.62
C ARG A 192 7.82 14.03 10.72
N PRO A 193 6.50 14.25 10.55
CA PRO A 193 5.73 15.00 11.52
C PRO A 193 5.75 14.35 12.92
N GLY A 194 5.61 15.20 13.95
CA GLY A 194 5.42 14.74 15.32
C GLY A 194 4.22 13.79 15.45
N VAL A 195 4.23 12.93 16.48
CA VAL A 195 3.20 11.89 16.67
C VAL A 195 1.79 12.49 16.72
N ARG A 196 1.62 13.65 17.37
CA ARG A 196 0.33 14.35 17.44
C ARG A 196 -0.22 14.68 16.05
N ALA A 197 0.61 15.26 15.18
CA ALA A 197 0.20 15.56 13.82
C ALA A 197 -0.19 14.28 13.06
N ARG A 198 0.62 13.21 13.18
CA ARG A 198 0.30 11.91 12.56
C ARG A 198 -1.02 11.33 13.05
N LEU A 199 -1.32 11.43 14.35
CA LEU A 199 -2.61 10.99 14.90
C LEU A 199 -3.78 11.81 14.35
N VAL A 200 -3.62 13.13 14.16
CA VAL A 200 -4.64 13.97 13.54
C VAL A 200 -4.89 13.56 12.08
N TYR A 201 -3.83 13.35 11.30
CA TYR A 201 -3.96 12.89 9.91
C TYR A 201 -4.55 11.48 9.82
N LEU A 202 -4.18 10.59 10.74
CA LEU A 202 -4.75 9.24 10.82
C LEU A 202 -6.23 9.29 11.16
N GLY A 203 -6.64 10.08 12.16
CA GLY A 203 -8.05 10.28 12.49
C GLY A 203 -8.84 10.92 11.35
N GLY A 204 -8.24 11.86 10.62
CA GLY A 204 -8.83 12.43 9.41
C GLY A 204 -8.99 11.40 8.28
N ALA A 205 -8.03 10.49 8.13
CA ALA A 205 -8.11 9.38 7.18
C ALA A 205 -9.27 8.44 7.52
N VAL A 206 -9.36 8.02 8.77
CA VAL A 206 -10.44 7.17 9.30
C VAL A 206 -11.80 7.80 9.03
N ALA A 207 -11.96 9.07 9.42
CA ALA A 207 -13.20 9.79 9.21
C ALA A 207 -13.56 9.90 7.73
N ALA A 208 -12.61 10.27 6.86
CA ALA A 208 -12.84 10.38 5.44
C ALA A 208 -13.19 9.02 4.81
N HIS A 209 -12.48 7.94 5.18
CA HIS A 209 -12.73 6.60 4.69
C HIS A 209 -14.13 6.10 5.09
N ALA A 210 -14.49 6.26 6.36
CA ALA A 210 -15.81 5.93 6.88
C ALA A 210 -16.92 6.72 6.17
N LEU A 211 -16.75 8.03 5.97
CA LEU A 211 -17.72 8.87 5.27
C LEU A 211 -17.90 8.45 3.80
N ILE A 212 -16.82 8.11 3.10
CA ILE A 212 -16.91 7.61 1.72
C ILE A 212 -17.68 6.29 1.69
N ALA A 213 -17.40 5.37 2.61
CA ALA A 213 -18.13 4.11 2.72
C ALA A 213 -19.62 4.31 3.02
N GLN A 214 -19.96 5.19 3.96
CA GLN A 214 -21.35 5.49 4.29
C GLN A 214 -22.08 6.16 3.12
N ALA A 215 -21.42 7.09 2.42
CA ALA A 215 -21.98 7.71 1.21
C ALA A 215 -22.23 6.67 0.11
N MET A 216 -21.31 5.72 -0.08
CA MET A 216 -21.48 4.60 -1.01
C MET A 216 -22.65 3.70 -0.62
N TYR A 217 -22.77 3.35 0.66
CA TYR A 217 -23.87 2.54 1.17
C TYR A 217 -25.23 3.22 0.95
N GLY A 218 -25.29 4.53 1.19
CA GLY A 218 -26.49 5.34 0.97
C GLY A 218 -26.78 5.70 -0.49
N GLY A 219 -25.88 5.37 -1.43
CA GLY A 219 -26.02 5.70 -2.85
C GLY A 219 -25.87 7.19 -3.16
N PHE A 220 -25.25 7.97 -2.28
CA PHE A 220 -25.09 9.42 -2.48
C PHE A 220 -23.96 9.73 -3.45
N PHE A 221 -24.31 10.31 -4.61
CA PHE A 221 -23.35 10.74 -5.66
C PHE A 221 -22.45 9.62 -6.20
N VAL A 222 -22.85 8.36 -6.02
CA VAL A 222 -22.07 7.20 -6.45
C VAL A 222 -22.19 7.02 -7.96
N HIS A 223 -21.06 6.94 -8.64
CA HIS A 223 -20.97 6.76 -10.10
C HIS A 223 -20.54 5.34 -10.51
N VAL A 224 -20.77 4.35 -9.65
CA VAL A 224 -20.44 2.94 -9.89
C VAL A 224 -21.62 2.21 -10.51
N HIS A 225 -21.43 1.65 -11.72
CA HIS A 225 -22.47 0.86 -12.39
C HIS A 225 -22.41 -0.62 -11.95
N ALA A 226 -22.92 -0.91 -10.75
CA ALA A 226 -23.06 -2.27 -10.22
C ALA A 226 -24.42 -2.45 -9.51
N PRO A 227 -24.90 -3.70 -9.32
CA PRO A 227 -26.13 -3.94 -8.56
C PRO A 227 -26.07 -3.30 -7.18
N VAL A 228 -27.14 -2.60 -6.77
CA VAL A 228 -27.17 -1.82 -5.51
C VAL A 228 -26.76 -2.67 -4.30
N GLY A 229 -27.22 -3.92 -4.23
CA GLY A 229 -26.83 -4.84 -3.16
C GLY A 229 -25.33 -5.14 -3.11
N GLN A 230 -24.65 -5.23 -4.27
CA GLN A 230 -23.20 -5.40 -4.31
C GLN A 230 -22.47 -4.12 -3.89
N VAL A 231 -22.97 -2.94 -4.27
CA VAL A 231 -22.39 -1.65 -3.86
C VAL A 231 -22.51 -1.47 -2.34
N GLN A 232 -23.66 -1.78 -1.76
CA GLN A 232 -23.89 -1.72 -0.32
C GLN A 232 -22.98 -2.69 0.45
N GLN A 233 -22.90 -3.94 0.01
CA GLN A 233 -22.01 -4.94 0.63
C GLN A 233 -20.53 -4.58 0.43
N GLY A 234 -20.18 -4.00 -0.71
CA GLY A 234 -18.85 -3.47 -0.95
C GLY A 234 -18.51 -2.31 0.00
N ALA A 235 -19.46 -1.40 0.21
CA ALA A 235 -19.31 -0.31 1.16
C ALA A 235 -19.15 -0.81 2.61
N GLU A 236 -19.87 -1.86 3.00
CA GLU A 236 -19.67 -2.52 4.30
C GLU A 236 -18.27 -3.14 4.44
N ILE A 237 -17.79 -3.84 3.39
CA ILE A 237 -16.43 -4.38 3.35
C ILE A 237 -15.41 -3.26 3.51
N MET A 238 -15.61 -2.13 2.82
CA MET A 238 -14.73 -0.97 2.92
C MET A 238 -14.78 -0.33 4.31
N TYR A 239 -15.97 -0.18 4.90
CA TYR A 239 -16.14 0.40 6.23
C TYR A 239 -15.42 -0.44 7.30
N TYR A 240 -15.83 -1.69 7.48
CA TYR A 240 -15.28 -2.55 8.54
C TYR A 240 -13.85 -3.01 8.23
N GLY A 241 -13.56 -3.32 6.96
CA GLY A 241 -12.22 -3.70 6.52
C GLY A 241 -11.23 -2.53 6.62
N GLY A 242 -11.70 -1.31 6.38
CA GLY A 242 -10.96 -0.08 6.59
C GLY A 242 -10.59 0.15 8.04
N ASP A 243 -11.60 0.11 8.92
CA ASP A 243 -11.43 0.30 10.36
C ASP A 243 -10.35 -0.65 10.93
N ILE A 244 -10.40 -1.93 10.54
CA ILE A 244 -9.39 -2.91 10.97
C ILE A 244 -7.99 -2.50 10.49
N ALA A 245 -7.84 -2.13 9.21
CA ALA A 245 -6.54 -1.75 8.66
C ALA A 245 -5.98 -0.47 9.30
N GLU A 246 -6.85 0.50 9.60
CA GLU A 246 -6.49 1.76 10.25
C GLU A 246 -6.14 1.56 11.72
N LEU A 247 -6.85 0.68 12.43
CA LEU A 247 -6.49 0.27 13.79
C LEU A 247 -5.14 -0.44 13.82
N LEU A 248 -4.85 -1.30 12.83
CA LEU A 248 -3.53 -1.93 12.69
C LEU A 248 -2.43 -0.89 12.42
N LEU A 249 -2.71 0.11 11.59
CA LEU A 249 -1.79 1.21 11.32
C LEU A 249 -1.57 2.09 12.57
N ALA A 250 -2.63 2.37 13.33
CA ALA A 250 -2.56 3.08 14.61
C ALA A 250 -1.72 2.29 15.63
N ALA A 251 -1.96 0.98 15.75
CA ALA A 251 -1.17 0.09 16.60
C ALA A 251 0.31 0.09 16.17
N ALA A 252 0.59 0.05 14.87
CA ALA A 252 1.94 0.14 14.34
C ALA A 252 2.60 1.50 14.64
N LEU A 253 1.87 2.61 14.53
CA LEU A 253 2.35 3.94 14.90
C LEU A 253 2.74 4.00 16.38
N VAL A 254 1.92 3.44 17.27
CA VAL A 254 2.19 3.39 18.71
C VAL A 254 3.35 2.44 19.03
N ALA A 255 3.39 1.25 18.43
CA ALA A 255 4.45 0.27 18.67
C ALA A 255 5.83 0.73 18.16
N THR A 256 5.86 1.53 17.09
CA THR A 256 7.10 2.12 16.55
C THR A 256 7.48 3.44 17.24
N TRP A 257 6.60 3.99 18.08
CA TRP A 257 6.88 5.22 18.80
C TRP A 257 8.01 5.01 19.81
N ARG A 258 9.02 5.87 19.71
CA ARG A 258 10.06 6.01 20.73
C ARG A 258 9.93 7.41 21.31
N PRO A 259 9.58 7.55 22.60
CA PRO A 259 9.62 8.84 23.26
C PRO A 259 11.01 9.44 23.08
N GLU A 260 11.09 10.70 22.63
CA GLU A 260 12.35 11.42 22.63
C GLU A 260 12.90 11.38 24.06
N ARG A 261 14.07 10.75 24.26
CA ARG A 261 14.76 10.87 25.54
C ARG A 261 15.06 12.36 25.71
N ARG A 262 14.36 13.03 26.65
CA ARG A 262 14.68 14.41 27.06
C ARG A 262 16.20 14.53 27.15
N THR A 263 16.74 15.39 26.29
CA THR A 263 18.16 15.71 26.24
C THR A 263 18.62 16.08 27.64
N ARG A 264 19.89 15.78 27.96
CA ARG A 264 20.48 16.09 29.27
C ARG A 264 20.25 17.55 29.67
N ALA A 265 20.29 18.46 28.68
CA ALA A 265 19.95 19.87 28.79
C ALA A 265 18.52 20.15 29.33
N GLY A 266 17.50 19.38 28.91
CA GLY A 266 16.14 19.54 29.43
C GLY A 266 15.97 19.04 30.87
N ARG A 267 16.81 18.08 31.30
CA ARG A 267 16.87 17.61 32.69
C ARG A 267 17.65 18.58 33.58
N GLU A 268 18.69 19.21 33.06
CA GLU A 268 19.46 20.24 33.76
C GLU A 268 18.66 21.54 33.90
N ALA A 269 17.90 21.97 32.88
CA ALA A 269 17.00 23.12 32.97
C ALA A 269 15.87 22.93 34.02
N LEU A 270 15.31 21.72 34.13
CA LEU A 270 14.30 21.41 35.16
C LEU A 270 14.90 21.33 36.58
N ARG A 271 16.16 20.91 36.72
CA ARG A 271 16.88 20.92 38.00
C ARG A 271 17.35 22.31 38.41
N ALA A 272 17.62 23.20 37.45
CA ALA A 272 17.94 24.60 37.72
C ALA A 272 16.70 25.44 38.05
N ALA A 273 15.50 24.92 37.74
CA ALA A 273 14.22 25.55 38.02
C ALA A 273 13.51 24.98 39.27
N ALA A 274 14.16 24.05 39.99
CA ALA A 274 13.67 23.42 41.22
C ALA A 274 14.62 23.75 42.38
#